data_AF-A0A847WES6-F1
#
_entry.id   AF-A0A847WES6-F1
#
_cell.length_a   1.000
_cell.length_b   1.000
_cell.length_c   1.000
_cell.angle_alpha   90.00
_cell.angle_beta   90.00
_cell.angle_gamma   90.00
#
_symmetry.space_group_name_H-M   'P 1'
#
loop_
_entity.id
_entity.type
_entity.pdbx_description
1 polymer ?
#
loop_
_entity_poly.entity_id
_entity_poly.type
_entity_poly.pdbx_seq_one_letter_code
_entity_poly.pdbx_strand_id
1 'polypeptide(L)' 'YDPRYGARPLRRVIQKYIEDEIAEGFLRQEYPEGCEVFITLEEGKISFRGIKH' A
#
# COMPACT_ATOMS: atom_id res chain seq x y z
N TYR A 1 -20.26 -0.65 1.50
CA TYR A 1 -20.28 -0.59 2.98
C TYR A 1 -21.38 -1.52 3.45
N ASP A 2 -21.03 -2.64 4.08
CA ASP A 2 -22.02 -3.54 4.70
C ASP A 2 -21.87 -3.41 6.23
N PRO A 3 -22.87 -2.84 6.93
CA PRO A 3 -22.82 -2.58 8.36
C PRO A 3 -22.50 -3.83 9.19
N ARG A 4 -22.87 -5.03 8.72
CA ARG A 4 -22.62 -6.31 9.41
C ARG A 4 -21.14 -6.64 9.51
N TYR A 5 -20.33 -6.11 8.60
CA TYR A 5 -18.89 -6.38 8.54
C TYR A 5 -18.03 -5.24 9.12
N GLY A 6 -18.63 -4.10 9.47
CA GLY A 6 -17.90 -2.92 9.96
C GLY A 6 -16.83 -2.44 8.98
N ALA A 7 -15.73 -1.87 9.47
CA ALA A 7 -14.62 -1.41 8.64
C ALA A 7 -13.69 -2.53 8.14
N ARG A 8 -13.97 -3.81 8.49
CA ARG A 8 -13.13 -4.96 8.11
C ARG A 8 -12.90 -5.07 6.59
N PRO A 9 -13.92 -4.88 5.73
CA PRO A 9 -13.70 -4.89 4.28
C PRO A 9 -12.72 -3.81 3.83
N LEU A 10 -12.83 -2.59 4.39
CA LEU A 10 -11.93 -1.49 4.07
C LEU A 10 -10.49 -1.80 4.49
N ARG A 11 -10.29 -2.28 5.73
CA ARG A 11 -8.98 -2.68 6.22
C ARG A 11 -8.36 -3.78 5.35
N ARG A 12 -9.15 -4.76 4.91
CA ARG A 12 -8.67 -5.85 4.04
C ARG A 12 -8.27 -5.34 2.66
N VAL A 13 -8.99 -4.36 2.12
CA VAL A 13 -8.62 -3.71 0.85
C VAL A 13 -7.31 -2.95 1.00
N ILE A 14 -7.15 -2.15 2.07
CA ILE A 14 -5.89 -1.44 2.35
C ILE A 14 -4.73 -2.44 2.47
N GLN A 15 -4.89 -3.49 3.27
CA GLN A 15 -3.85 -4.50 3.43
C GLN A 15 -3.45 -5.12 2.07
N LYS A 16 -4.43 -5.61 1.31
CA LYS A 16 -4.18 -6.30 0.04
C LYS A 16 -3.53 -5.41 -1.02
N TYR A 17 -4.00 -4.16 -1.16
CA TYR A 17 -3.60 -3.30 -2.27
C TYR A 17 -2.49 -2.32 -1.91
N ILE A 18 -2.13 -2.20 -0.63
CA ILE A 18 -1.17 -1.22 -0.15
C ILE A 18 -0.09 -1.90 0.68
N GLU A 19 -0.44 -2.56 1.79
CA GLU A 19 0.56 -3.16 2.70
C GLU A 19 1.32 -4.32 2.02
N ASP A 20 0.62 -5.20 1.32
CA ASP A 20 1.22 -6.36 0.65
C ASP A 20 2.21 -5.92 -0.47
N GLU A 21 1.84 -4.93 -1.28
CA GLU A 21 2.70 -4.39 -2.35
C GLU A 21 3.97 -3.73 -1.81
N ILE A 22 3.87 -2.98 -0.70
CA ILE A 22 5.03 -2.39 -0.04
C ILE A 22 5.94 -3.49 0.53
N ALA A 23 5.37 -4.53 1.13
CA ALA A 23 6.14 -5.64 1.66
C ALA A 23 6.90 -6.38 0.55
N GLU A 24 6.24 -6.65 -0.58
CA GLU A 24 6.89 -7.24 -1.75
C GLU A 24 8.02 -6.36 -2.29
N GLY A 25 7.79 -5.07 -2.48
CA GLY A 25 8.82 -4.14 -2.96
C GLY A 25 10.00 -4.00 -1.98
N PHE A 26 9.74 -4.07 -0.67
CA PHE A 26 10.79 -4.12 0.35
C PHE A 26 11.64 -5.39 0.22
N LEU A 27 11.01 -6.57 0.07
CA LEU A 27 11.71 -7.84 -0.15
C LEU A 27 12.54 -7.84 -1.45
N ARG A 28 12.08 -7.13 -2.47
CA ARG A 28 12.80 -6.90 -3.75
C ARG A 28 13.91 -5.86 -3.65
N GLN A 29 14.11 -5.25 -2.48
CA GLN A 29 15.05 -4.16 -2.23
C GLN A 29 14.75 -2.87 -3.02
N GLU A 30 13.52 -2.72 -3.54
CA GLU A 30 13.03 -1.49 -4.20
C GLU A 30 12.75 -0.39 -3.18
N TYR A 31 12.34 -0.78 -1.97
CA TYR A 31 12.13 0.08 -0.81
C TYR A 31 13.17 -0.26 0.26
N PRO A 32 14.27 0.49 0.36
CA PRO A 32 15.26 0.25 1.40
C PRO A 32 14.73 0.62 2.78
N GLU A 33 15.36 0.06 3.80
CA GLU A 33 15.07 0.41 5.18
C GLU A 33 15.21 1.92 5.42
N GLY A 34 14.23 2.49 6.14
CA GLY A 34 14.16 3.92 6.41
C GLY A 34 13.68 4.78 5.24
N CYS A 35 13.29 4.20 4.09
CA CYS A 35 12.69 4.97 3.01
C CYS A 35 11.23 5.33 3.31
N GLU A 36 10.80 6.48 2.79
CA GLU A 36 9.38 6.83 2.75
C GLU A 36 8.77 6.36 1.43
N VAL A 37 7.65 5.63 1.49
CA VAL A 37 6.92 5.20 0.29
C VAL A 37 5.69 6.09 0.12
N PHE A 38 5.71 6.90 -0.93
CA PHE A 38 4.57 7.71 -1.35
C PHE A 38 3.65 6.91 -2.24
N ILE A 39 2.35 7.04 -1.98
CA ILE A 39 1.30 6.26 -2.64
C ILE A 39 0.31 7.24 -3.25
N THR A 40 0.09 7.15 -4.55
CA THR A 40 -0.85 8.00 -5.29
C THR A 40 -1.89 7.14 -6.01
N LEU A 41 -3.06 7.75 -6.26
CA LEU A 41 -4.10 7.16 -7.09
C LEU A 41 -4.26 8.04 -8.33
N GLU A 42 -3.84 7.52 -9.48
CA GLU A 42 -3.91 8.22 -10.76
C GLU A 42 -4.72 7.38 -11.74
N GLU A 43 -5.80 7.95 -12.28
CA GLU A 43 -6.69 7.26 -13.23
C GLU A 43 -7.20 5.88 -12.73
N GLY A 44 -7.39 5.75 -11.42
CA GLY A 44 -7.85 4.51 -10.78
C GLY A 44 -6.77 3.44 -10.60
N LYS A 45 -5.50 3.77 -10.91
CA LYS A 45 -4.34 2.93 -10.63
C LYS A 45 -3.58 3.45 -9.41
N ILE A 46 -3.19 2.52 -8.55
CA ILE A 46 -2.34 2.82 -7.40
C ILE A 46 -0.89 2.80 -7.87
N SER A 47 -0.16 3.87 -7.60
CA SER A 47 1.25 4.01 -7.91
C SER A 47 2.05 4.17 -6.62
N PHE A 48 3.23 3.55 -6.58
CA PHE A 48 4.14 3.58 -5.43
C PHE A 48 5.45 4.25 -5.82
N ARG A 49 5.98 5.10 -4.95
CA ARG A 49 7.26 5.78 -5.15
C ARG A 49 8.05 5.79 -3.85
N GLY A 50 9.18 5.06 -3.84
CA GLY A 50 10.16 5.14 -2.76
C GLY A 50 10.98 6.42 -2.86
N ILE A 51 11.05 7.18 -1.76
CA ILE A 51 11.91 8.35 -1.61
C ILE A 51 12.97 8.00 -0.56
N LYS A 52 14.24 8.00 -0.98
CA LYS A 52 15.38 7.95 -0.07
C LYS A 52 15.66 9.35 0.46
N HIS A 53 15.89 9.43 1.75
CA HIS A 53 16.61 10.54 2.37
C HIS A 53 18.12 10.39 2.15
#